data_AF-A0A7W0UJL3-F1
#
_entry.id   AF-A0A7W0UJL3-F1
#
_cell.length_a   1.000
_cell.length_b   1.000
_cell.length_c   1.000
_cell.angle_alpha   90.00
_cell.angle_beta   90.00
_cell.angle_gamma   90.00
#
_symmetry.space_group_name_H-M   'P 1'
#
loop_
_entity.id
_entity.type
_entity.pdbx_description
1 polymer ?
#
loop_
_entity_poly.entity_id
_entity_poly.type
_entity_poly.pdbx_seq_one_letter_code
_entity_poly.pdbx_strand_id
1 'polypeptide(L)'
;MVDVDGVKKPILEAPLKTESMGANADNPELSEYLVRIEWLKTVPVEEAYRETGFFGNQNTACRFRHRPTLEKLYQRFDVSEDDEQTMTDDETIASPGVMPAGSP
;
A
#
# COMPACT_ATOMS: atom_id res chain seq x y z
N MET A 1 3.19 11.86 4.40
CA MET A 1 4.55 12.24 4.83
C MET A 1 5.38 10.98 5.00
N VAL A 2 6.64 11.03 4.60
CA VAL A 2 7.66 10.00 4.79
C VAL A 2 8.80 10.53 5.67
N ASP A 3 9.43 9.65 6.43
CA ASP A 3 10.61 9.99 7.22
C ASP A 3 11.87 9.84 6.37
N VAL A 4 12.65 10.92 6.25
CA VAL A 4 13.94 10.92 5.59
C VAL A 4 14.92 11.59 6.52
N ASP A 5 15.89 10.83 7.03
CA ASP A 5 16.91 11.28 8.00
C ASP A 5 16.32 11.91 9.27
N GLY A 6 15.17 11.40 9.75
CA GLY A 6 14.47 11.92 10.94
C GLY A 6 13.61 13.15 10.69
N VAL A 7 13.47 13.58 9.42
CA VAL A 7 12.62 14.71 9.03
C VAL A 7 11.44 14.19 8.21
N LYS A 8 10.22 14.48 8.70
CA LYS A 8 8.99 14.20 7.97
C LYS A 8 8.85 15.15 6.79
N LYS A 9 8.75 14.62 5.57
CA LYS A 9 8.53 15.39 4.34
C LYS A 9 7.49 14.75 3.42
N PRO A 10 6.89 15.49 2.47
CA PRO A 10 6.08 14.90 1.41
C PRO A 10 6.89 13.89 0.59
N ILE A 11 6.23 12.83 0.08
CA ILE A 11 6.93 11.77 -0.67
C ILE A 11 7.57 12.31 -1.96
N LEU A 12 6.98 13.32 -2.59
CA LEU A 12 7.54 13.97 -3.78
C LEU A 12 8.78 14.82 -3.49
N GLU A 13 9.03 15.17 -2.22
CA GLU A 13 10.25 15.89 -1.78
C GLU A 13 11.32 14.95 -1.23
N ALA A 14 11.04 13.64 -1.18
CA ALA A 14 12.02 12.63 -0.82
C ALA A 14 13.08 12.48 -1.94
N PRO A 15 14.27 11.93 -1.64
CA PRO A 15 15.28 11.64 -2.65
C PRO A 15 14.85 10.46 -3.53
N LEU A 16 13.91 10.71 -4.43
CA LEU A 16 13.37 9.73 -5.37
C LEU A 16 14.36 9.49 -6.51
N LYS A 17 14.41 8.25 -7.01
CA LYS A 17 15.23 7.89 -8.18
C LYS A 17 14.58 8.32 -9.50
N THR A 18 13.27 8.50 -9.52
CA THR A 18 12.53 8.96 -10.69
C THR A 18 12.38 10.47 -10.64
N GLU A 19 12.77 11.16 -11.71
CA GLU A 19 12.79 12.62 -11.76
C GLU A 19 11.39 13.24 -11.92
N SER A 20 10.40 12.45 -12.37
CA SER A 20 9.08 12.96 -12.82
C SER A 20 7.88 12.30 -12.14
N MET A 21 8.03 11.75 -10.93
CA MET A 21 6.93 11.06 -10.21
C MET A 21 5.72 11.96 -9.95
N GLY A 22 5.95 13.26 -9.80
CA GLY A 22 4.90 14.26 -9.57
C GLY A 22 4.31 14.88 -10.84
N ALA A 23 4.72 14.47 -12.04
CA ALA A 23 4.41 15.19 -13.29
C ALA A 23 2.90 15.31 -13.58
N ASN A 24 2.10 14.35 -13.11
CA ASN A 24 0.64 14.32 -13.27
C ASN A 24 -0.11 14.46 -11.94
N ALA A 25 0.52 14.99 -10.89
CA ALA A 25 -0.09 15.07 -9.56
C ALA A 25 -1.43 15.85 -9.55
N ASP A 26 -1.59 16.82 -10.45
CA ASP A 26 -2.80 17.64 -10.58
C ASP A 26 -3.90 16.99 -11.44
N ASN A 27 -3.63 15.85 -12.10
CA ASN A 27 -4.61 15.15 -12.93
C ASN A 27 -4.99 13.81 -12.30
N PRO A 28 -6.17 13.69 -11.67
CA PRO A 28 -6.61 12.47 -10.99
C PRO A 28 -6.66 11.20 -11.86
N GLU A 29 -6.81 11.36 -13.19
CA GLU A 29 -6.86 10.23 -14.14
C GLU A 29 -5.46 9.72 -14.51
N LEU A 30 -4.43 10.56 -14.38
CA LEU A 30 -3.05 10.26 -14.74
C LEU A 30 -2.10 10.24 -13.54
N SER A 31 -2.59 10.62 -12.37
CA SER A 31 -1.81 10.70 -11.13
C SER A 31 -1.43 9.33 -10.63
N GLU A 32 -0.20 9.20 -10.13
CA GLU A 32 0.25 8.01 -9.43
C GLU A 32 -0.19 8.05 -7.96
N TYR A 33 -0.73 6.93 -7.47
CA TYR A 33 -1.16 6.79 -6.08
C TYR A 33 -0.21 5.88 -5.32
N LEU A 34 0.10 6.27 -4.09
CA LEU A 34 1.08 5.60 -3.25
C LEU A 34 0.38 5.12 -1.99
N VAL A 35 0.62 3.86 -1.63
CA VAL A 35 0.15 3.28 -0.37
C VAL A 35 1.34 3.05 0.55
N ARG A 36 1.17 3.38 1.83
CA ARG A 36 2.18 3.08 2.85
C ARG A 36 2.12 1.60 3.18
N ILE A 37 3.29 0.97 3.24
CA ILE A 37 3.44 -0.43 3.63
C ILE A 37 4.39 -0.48 4.81
N GLU A 38 3.94 -1.13 5.88
CA GLU A 38 4.79 -1.50 7.00
C GLU A 38 5.21 -2.96 6.82
N TRP A 39 6.52 -3.21 6.87
CA TRP A 39 7.06 -4.56 6.73
C TRP A 39 7.18 -5.20 8.10
N LEU A 40 6.31 -6.16 8.40
CA LEU A 40 6.40 -6.95 9.64
C LEU A 40 7.59 -7.91 9.62
N LYS A 41 7.91 -8.48 8.44
CA LYS A 41 9.01 -9.43 8.28
C LYS A 41 9.55 -9.44 6.85
N THR A 42 10.86 -9.59 6.72
CA THR A 42 11.56 -9.75 5.44
C THR A 42 12.41 -11.02 5.48
N VAL A 43 12.38 -11.80 4.41
CA VAL A 43 13.18 -13.05 4.27
C VAL A 43 13.97 -13.02 2.96
N PRO A 44 15.10 -13.74 2.87
CA PRO A 44 15.82 -13.89 1.60
C PRO A 44 14.99 -14.66 0.57
N VAL A 45 15.31 -14.50 -0.72
CA VAL A 45 14.50 -15.07 -1.82
C VAL A 45 14.47 -16.59 -1.80
N GLU A 46 15.54 -17.21 -1.30
CA GLU A 46 15.69 -18.66 -1.12
C GLU A 46 14.69 -19.21 -0.09
N GLU A 47 14.21 -18.37 0.82
CA GLU A 47 13.18 -18.68 1.81
C GLU A 47 11.76 -18.32 1.35
N ALA A 48 11.59 -17.88 0.10
CA ALA A 48 10.28 -17.55 -0.46
C ALA A 48 9.33 -18.76 -0.36
N TYR A 49 8.19 -18.54 0.30
CA TYR A 49 7.22 -19.60 0.54
C TYR A 49 6.28 -19.76 -0.66
N ARG A 50 6.29 -20.95 -1.27
CA ARG A 50 5.44 -21.31 -2.41
C ARG A 50 4.88 -22.71 -2.17
N GLU A 51 3.57 -22.86 -2.33
CA GLU A 51 2.90 -24.15 -2.21
C GLU A 51 1.81 -24.29 -3.28
N THR A 52 1.59 -25.51 -3.75
CA THR A 52 0.54 -25.79 -4.74
C THR A 52 -0.83 -25.45 -4.15
N GLY A 53 -1.60 -24.61 -4.86
CA GLY A 53 -2.89 -24.11 -4.39
C GLY A 53 -2.84 -22.78 -3.64
N PHE A 54 -1.68 -22.10 -3.58
CA PHE A 54 -1.61 -20.73 -3.08
C PHE A 54 -2.39 -19.78 -4.00
N PHE A 55 -3.13 -18.88 -3.37
CA PHE A 55 -3.87 -17.85 -4.08
C PHE A 55 -2.91 -16.90 -4.81
N GLY A 56 -3.04 -16.84 -6.13
CA GLY A 56 -2.37 -15.86 -6.97
C GLY A 56 -3.37 -14.80 -7.43
N ASN A 57 -3.09 -13.54 -7.13
CA ASN A 57 -3.81 -12.43 -7.75
C ASN A 57 -3.01 -11.91 -8.95
N GLN A 58 -3.67 -11.69 -10.08
CA GLN A 58 -3.05 -11.05 -11.26
C GLN A 58 -3.05 -9.51 -11.15
N ASN A 59 -3.81 -8.93 -10.21
CA ASN A 59 -3.81 -7.49 -9.95
C ASN A 59 -2.66 -7.09 -9.02
N THR A 60 -2.21 -5.83 -9.12
CA THR A 60 -1.12 -5.24 -8.31
C THR A 60 -1.32 -5.37 -6.81
N ALA A 61 -2.57 -5.28 -6.33
CA ALA A 61 -2.94 -5.54 -4.95
C ALA A 61 -4.38 -6.06 -4.88
N CYS A 62 -4.69 -6.84 -3.85
CA CYS A 62 -6.07 -7.14 -3.47
C CYS A 62 -6.18 -7.23 -1.96
N ARG A 63 -7.39 -6.97 -1.46
CA ARG A 63 -7.74 -7.41 -0.11
C ARG A 63 -7.71 -8.94 -0.09
N PHE A 64 -6.72 -9.49 0.60
CA PHE A 64 -6.51 -10.92 0.71
C PHE A 64 -7.51 -11.51 1.72
N ARG A 65 -8.36 -12.43 1.29
CA ARG A 65 -9.42 -13.04 2.14
C ARG A 65 -9.34 -14.57 2.18
N HIS A 66 -8.34 -15.16 1.55
CA HIS A 66 -8.21 -16.60 1.45
C HIS A 66 -7.61 -17.18 2.74
N ARG A 67 -8.48 -17.48 3.72
CA ARG A 67 -8.07 -17.94 5.07
C ARG A 67 -7.04 -19.08 5.05
N PRO A 68 -7.19 -20.15 4.24
CA PRO A 68 -6.23 -21.25 4.27
C PRO A 68 -4.81 -20.85 3.86
N THR A 69 -4.65 -19.80 3.05
CA THR A 69 -3.32 -19.28 2.71
C THR A 69 -2.81 -18.35 3.81
N LEU A 70 -3.68 -17.52 4.40
CA LEU A 70 -3.31 -16.66 5.53
C LEU A 70 -2.78 -17.46 6.72
N GLU A 71 -3.49 -18.50 7.14
CA GLU A 71 -3.08 -19.35 8.28
C GLU A 71 -1.68 -19.94 8.05
N LYS A 72 -1.40 -20.42 6.83
CA LYS A 72 -0.07 -20.95 6.46
C LYS A 72 1.00 -19.87 6.44
N LEU A 73 0.68 -18.66 5.98
CA LEU A 73 1.60 -17.54 5.96
C LEU A 73 1.92 -17.06 7.38
N TYR A 74 0.91 -16.86 8.23
CA TYR A 74 1.06 -16.50 9.64
C TYR A 74 1.92 -17.53 10.38
N GLN A 75 1.67 -18.82 10.17
CA GLN A 75 2.48 -19.88 10.75
C GLN A 75 3.92 -19.91 10.22
N ARG A 76 4.12 -19.80 8.89
CA ARG A 76 5.46 -19.87 8.27
C ARG A 76 6.34 -18.69 8.63
N PHE A 77 5.72 -17.52 8.79
CA PHE A 77 6.42 -16.26 9.07
C PHE A 77 6.35 -15.85 10.54
N ASP A 78 5.64 -16.57 11.41
CA ASP A 78 5.51 -16.29 12.85
C ASP A 78 5.02 -14.85 13.09
N VAL A 79 3.89 -14.52 12.46
CA VAL A 79 3.23 -13.20 12.55
C VAL A 79 1.85 -13.39 13.19
N SER A 80 1.50 -12.55 14.17
CA SER A 80 0.21 -12.58 14.87
C SER A 80 -0.93 -12.01 14.01
N GLU A 81 -2.13 -12.58 14.13
CA GLU A 81 -3.35 -12.00 13.51
C GLU A 81 -3.72 -10.64 14.13
N ASP A 82 -3.27 -10.35 15.34
CA ASP A 82 -3.51 -9.08 16.04
C ASP A 82 -2.79 -7.88 15.40
N ASP A 83 -1.78 -8.11 14.55
CA ASP A 83 -1.14 -7.05 13.75
C ASP A 83 -2.07 -6.51 12.64
N GLU A 84 -3.20 -7.18 12.33
CA GLU A 84 -4.22 -6.64 11.41
C GLU A 84 -5.08 -5.53 12.04
N GLN A 85 -5.06 -5.36 13.37
CA GLN A 85 -6.10 -4.58 14.08
C GLN A 85 -5.76 -3.10 14.31
N THR A 86 -4.59 -2.59 13.93
CA THR A 86 -4.23 -1.16 14.12
C THR A 86 -4.58 -0.25 12.94
N MET A 87 -5.13 -0.80 11.84
CA MET A 87 -5.46 -0.02 10.62
C MET A 87 -6.96 0.26 10.42
N THR A 88 -7.70 0.57 11.48
CA THR A 88 -9.11 1.00 11.35
C THR A 88 -9.42 2.34 12.02
N ASP A 89 -8.47 3.27 12.17
CA ASP A 89 -8.79 4.63 12.59
C ASP A 89 -7.82 5.66 12.00
N ASP A 90 -7.73 5.76 10.66
CA ASP A 90 -7.41 7.07 10.06
C ASP A 90 -7.80 7.16 8.58
N GLU A 91 -8.43 8.29 8.25
CA GLU A 91 -8.78 8.82 6.92
C GLU A 91 -9.89 8.11 6.12
N THR A 92 -11.09 8.66 6.34
CA THR A 92 -12.08 8.93 5.30
C THR A 92 -11.37 9.34 4.00
N ILE A 93 -11.41 8.48 2.99
CA ILE A 93 -11.06 8.87 1.61
C ILE A 93 -12.14 9.87 1.19
N ALA A 94 -11.82 11.16 1.33
CA ALA A 94 -12.63 12.22 0.75
C ALA A 94 -12.57 12.04 -0.76
N SER A 95 -13.67 11.55 -1.35
CA SER A 95 -13.91 11.66 -2.79
C SER A 95 -13.73 13.13 -3.19
N PRO A 96 -12.95 13.45 -4.23
CA PRO A 96 -12.84 14.82 -4.70
C PRO A 96 -14.23 15.30 -5.10
N GLY A 97 -14.70 16.35 -4.42
CA GLY A 97 -16.01 16.93 -4.63
C GLY A 97 -16.17 17.36 -6.09
N VAL A 98 -17.24 16.89 -6.71
CA VAL A 98 -17.77 17.49 -7.94
C VAL A 98 -18.04 18.96 -7.65
N MET A 99 -17.33 19.85 -8.34
CA MET A 99 -17.61 21.27 -8.37
C MET A 99 -18.99 21.47 -9.03
N PRO A 100 -19.95 22.18 -8.42
CA PRO A 100 -21.20 22.49 -9.10
C PRO A 100 -20.89 23.47 -10.24
N ALA A 101 -21.16 23.06 -11.48
CA ALA A 101 -21.11 23.95 -12.62
C ALA A 101 -22.13 25.07 -12.42
N GLY A 102 -21.64 26.32 -12.36
CA GLY A 102 -22.50 27.49 -12.41
C GLY A 102 -23.17 27.57 -13.77
N SER A 103 -24.51 27.60 -13.76
CA SER A 103 -25.29 27.99 -14.93
C SER A 103 -25.68 29.47 -14.80
N PRO A 104 -25.53 30.29 -15.85
CA PRO A 104 -26.28 31.54 -15.97
C PRO A 104 -27.76 31.28 -16.30
#